data_AF-A0A0W0S8G3-F1
#
_entry.id   AF-A0A0W0S8G3-F1
#
_cell.length_a   1.000
_cell.length_b   1.000
_cell.length_c   1.000
_cell.angle_alpha   90.00
_cell.angle_beta   90.00
_cell.angle_gamma   90.00
#
_symmetry.space_group_name_H-M   'P 1'
#
loop_
_entity.id
_entity.type
_entity.pdbx_description
1 polymer ?
#
loop_
_entity_poly.entity_id
_entity_poly.type
_entity_poly.pdbx_seq_one_letter_code
_entity_poly.pdbx_strand_id
1 'polypeptide(L)'
;MLRHSLIYLLLSILVVLFAKYAHLVIVYVDMFFTYVNLKLTPIFSQTGWGLVIRKILVLVLLPLIITAIPALIYRLIKGGDMPHFIAITWVIWTIIVLSDILVR
;
A
#
# COMPACT_ATOMS: atom_id res chain seq x y z
N MET A 1 16.59 -4.90 -33.15
CA MET A 1 15.16 -5.10 -32.87
C MET A 1 14.85 -6.41 -32.15
N LEU A 2 15.38 -7.58 -32.59
CA LEU A 2 15.19 -8.89 -31.93
C LEU A 2 15.44 -8.92 -30.40
N ARG A 3 16.50 -8.27 -29.90
CA ARG A 3 16.82 -8.25 -28.45
C ARG A 3 15.74 -7.58 -27.60
N HIS A 4 15.14 -6.49 -28.09
CA HIS A 4 14.06 -5.80 -27.37
C HIS A 4 12.77 -6.62 -27.42
N SER A 5 12.48 -7.25 -28.56
CA SER A 5 11.34 -8.15 -28.70
C SER A 5 11.41 -9.34 -27.74
N LEU A 6 12.60 -9.92 -27.52
CA LEU A 6 12.82 -10.98 -26.53
C LEU A 6 12.56 -10.51 -25.10
N ILE A 7 13.00 -9.30 -24.75
CA ILE A 7 12.77 -8.71 -23.42
C ILE A 7 11.27 -8.48 -23.19
N TYR A 8 10.56 -7.91 -24.17
CA TYR A 8 9.11 -7.70 -24.05
C TYR A 8 8.34 -9.02 -23.94
N LEU A 9 8.75 -10.03 -24.71
CA LEU A 9 8.13 -11.35 -24.65
C LEU A 9 8.35 -11.99 -23.27
N LEU A 10 9.57 -11.91 -22.75
CA LEU A 10 9.89 -12.43 -21.42
C LEU A 10 9.11 -11.69 -20.32
N LEU A 11 9.04 -10.36 -20.38
CA LEU A 11 8.22 -9.53 -19.48
C LEU A 11 6.74 -9.90 -19.54
N SER A 12 6.18 -10.12 -20.73
CA SER A 12 4.76 -10.48 -20.88
C SER A 12 4.43 -11.83 -20.23
N ILE A 13 5.30 -12.83 -20.41
CA ILE A 13 5.16 -14.14 -19.76
C ILE A 13 5.27 -13.98 -18.25
N LEU A 14 6.20 -13.16 -17.78
CA LEU A 14 6.38 -12.86 -16.35
C LEU A 14 5.10 -12.26 -15.77
N VAL A 15 4.50 -11.26 -16.42
CA VAL A 15 3.24 -10.64 -15.97
C VAL A 15 2.12 -11.67 -15.85
N VAL A 16 1.97 -12.56 -16.84
CA VAL A 16 0.92 -13.60 -16.81
C VAL A 16 1.15 -14.59 -15.67
N LEU A 17 2.39 -15.05 -15.47
CA LEU A 17 2.72 -15.96 -14.36
C LEU A 17 2.49 -15.31 -12.98
N PHE A 18 2.82 -14.02 -12.87
CA PHE A 18 2.66 -13.28 -11.62
C PHE A 18 1.26 -12.68 -11.41
N ALA A 19 0.35 -12.76 -12.39
CA ALA A 19 -0.98 -12.15 -12.29
C ALA A 19 -1.78 -12.65 -11.08
N LYS A 20 -1.71 -13.97 -10.79
CA LYS A 20 -2.35 -14.56 -9.61
C LYS A 20 -1.77 -14.00 -8.31
N TYR A 21 -0.45 -13.82 -8.25
CA TYR A 21 0.22 -13.28 -7.07
C TYR A 21 -0.04 -11.78 -6.91
N ALA A 22 -0.11 -11.03 -8.01
CA ALA A 22 -0.48 -9.62 -7.99
C ALA A 22 -1.90 -9.43 -7.41
N HIS A 23 -2.87 -10.23 -7.85
CA HIS A 23 -4.23 -10.17 -7.30
C HIS A 23 -4.25 -10.53 -5.80
N LEU A 24 -3.53 -11.58 -5.38
CA LEU A 24 -3.41 -11.93 -3.96
C LEU A 24 -2.85 -10.78 -3.13
N VAL A 25 -1.81 -10.09 -3.61
CA VAL A 25 -1.23 -8.92 -2.93
C VAL A 25 -2.28 -7.82 -2.75
N ILE A 26 -3.02 -7.49 -3.81
CA ILE A 26 -4.09 -6.48 -3.77
C ILE A 26 -5.13 -6.84 -2.69
N VAL A 27 -5.61 -8.09 -2.67
CA VAL A 27 -6.60 -8.56 -1.69
C VAL A 27 -6.06 -8.49 -0.27
N TYR A 28 -4.80 -8.87 -0.03
CA TYR A 28 -4.21 -8.77 1.30
C TYR A 28 -4.02 -7.34 1.78
N VAL A 29 -3.67 -6.41 0.87
CA VAL A 29 -3.57 -4.98 1.18
C VAL A 29 -4.94 -4.43 1.57
N ASP A 30 -5.99 -4.73 0.79
CA ASP A 30 -7.36 -4.32 1.11
C ASP A 30 -7.84 -4.91 2.45
N MET A 31 -7.57 -6.20 2.67
CA MET A 31 -7.93 -6.87 3.93
C MET A 31 -7.25 -6.21 5.13
N PHE A 32 -5.96 -5.84 5.00
CA PHE A 32 -5.24 -5.12 6.04
C PHE A 32 -5.81 -3.72 6.28
N PHE A 33 -6.10 -2.98 5.22
CA PHE A 33 -6.75 -1.68 5.30
C PHE A 33 -8.11 -1.76 6.03
N THR A 34 -8.94 -2.73 5.64
CA THR A 34 -10.23 -3.01 6.28
C THR A 34 -10.07 -3.40 7.74
N TYR A 35 -9.09 -4.24 8.06
CA TYR A 35 -8.79 -4.64 9.44
C TYR A 35 -8.47 -3.42 10.33
N VAL A 36 -7.57 -2.54 9.88
CA VAL A 36 -7.20 -1.32 10.62
C VAL A 36 -8.42 -0.39 10.77
N ASN A 37 -9.19 -0.23 9.70
CA ASN A 37 -10.40 0.58 9.70
C ASN A 37 -11.46 0.07 10.69
N LEU A 38 -11.62 -1.25 10.80
CA LEU A 38 -12.50 -1.89 11.79
C LEU A 38 -12.00 -1.70 13.23
N LYS A 39 -10.68 -1.73 13.46
CA LYS A 39 -10.12 -1.47 14.80
C LYS A 39 -10.34 -0.05 15.28
N LEU A 40 -10.52 0.90 14.37
CA LEU A 40 -10.85 2.30 14.69
C LEU A 40 -12.36 2.54 14.87
N THR A 41 -13.21 1.53 14.66
CA THR A 41 -14.66 1.66 14.87
C THR A 41 -15.09 2.10 16.28
N PRO A 42 -14.38 1.81 17.39
CA PRO A 42 -14.80 2.28 18.70
C PRO A 42 -14.58 3.79 18.90
N ILE A 43 -13.69 4.40 18.10
CA ILE A 43 -13.30 5.82 18.22
C ILE A 43 -14.18 6.71 17.34
N PHE A 44 -14.70 6.18 16.24
CA PHE A 44 -15.51 6.93 15.28
C PHE A 44 -16.92 6.38 15.18
N SER A 45 -17.91 7.25 14.97
CA SER A 45 -19.30 6.83 14.70
C SER A 45 -19.37 5.83 13.54
N GLN A 46 -20.17 4.78 13.71
CA GLN A 46 -20.34 3.72 12.72
C GLN A 46 -21.18 4.15 11.51
N THR A 47 -21.87 5.29 11.58
CA THR A 47 -22.82 5.74 10.56
C THR A 47 -22.52 7.15 10.05
N GLY A 48 -22.91 7.42 8.79
CA GLY A 48 -22.82 8.73 8.18
C GLY A 48 -21.37 9.22 8.01
N TRP A 49 -21.12 10.47 8.37
CA TRP A 49 -19.82 11.14 8.20
C TRP A 49 -18.67 10.49 8.98
N GLY A 50 -18.97 9.84 10.13
CA GLY A 50 -17.95 9.17 10.93
C GLY A 50 -17.24 8.04 10.19
N LEU A 51 -17.97 7.31 9.34
CA LEU A 51 -17.41 6.24 8.51
C LEU A 51 -16.49 6.79 7.42
N VAL A 52 -16.90 7.88 6.76
CA VAL A 52 -16.11 8.52 5.69
C VAL A 52 -14.83 9.11 6.24
N ILE A 53 -14.92 9.87 7.34
CA ILE A 53 -13.76 10.47 8.00
C ILE A 53 -12.78 9.39 8.46
N ARG A 54 -13.27 8.31 9.06
CA ARG A 54 -12.43 7.19 9.50
C ARG A 54 -11.67 6.57 8.31
N LYS A 55 -12.35 6.32 7.19
CA LYS A 55 -11.70 5.79 5.98
C LYS A 55 -10.60 6.71 5.47
N ILE A 56 -10.88 8.02 5.37
CA ILE A 56 -9.90 9.00 4.90
C ILE A 56 -8.69 9.06 5.85
N LEU A 57 -8.93 9.06 7.17
CA LEU A 57 -7.85 9.08 8.15
C LEU A 57 -6.97 7.84 8.05
N VAL A 58 -7.55 6.64 7.91
CA VAL A 58 -6.77 5.42 7.70
C VAL A 58 -5.98 5.51 6.39
N LEU A 59 -6.61 5.96 5.31
CA LEU A 59 -5.96 6.06 3.99
C LEU A 59 -4.74 6.99 4.03
N VAL A 60 -4.81 8.09 4.78
CA VAL A 60 -3.71 9.05 4.92
C VAL A 60 -2.64 8.57 5.90
N LEU A 61 -3.03 8.07 7.08
CA LEU A 61 -2.09 7.76 8.16
C LEU A 61 -1.42 6.40 8.01
N LEU A 62 -2.13 5.40 7.45
CA LEU A 62 -1.63 4.05 7.32
C LEU A 62 -0.30 3.95 6.55
N PRO A 63 -0.15 4.53 5.33
CA PRO A 63 1.13 4.47 4.61
C PRO A 63 2.25 5.19 5.38
N LEU A 64 1.95 6.30 6.05
CA LEU A 64 2.93 7.02 6.86
C LEU A 64 3.45 6.14 8.00
N ILE A 65 2.55 5.46 8.73
CA ILE A 65 2.90 4.54 9.82
C ILE A 65 3.71 3.36 9.30
N ILE A 66 3.29 2.75 8.18
CA ILE A 66 4.03 1.64 7.55
C ILE A 66 5.45 2.07 7.20
N THR A 67 5.63 3.26 6.61
CA THR A 67 6.96 3.78 6.28
C THR A 67 7.75 4.27 7.49
N ALA A 68 7.08 4.72 8.54
CA ALA A 68 7.74 5.19 9.76
C ALA A 68 8.50 4.06 10.45
N ILE A 69 8.00 2.83 10.43
CA ILE A 69 8.66 1.66 11.04
C ILE A 69 10.10 1.47 10.49
N PRO A 70 10.31 1.24 9.17
CA PRO A 70 11.67 1.10 8.62
C PRO A 70 12.47 2.40 8.72
N ALA A 71 11.84 3.58 8.65
CA ALA A 71 12.55 4.85 8.80
C ALA A 71 13.13 5.05 10.21
N LEU A 72 12.37 4.67 11.24
CA LEU A 72 12.84 4.70 12.63
C LEU A 72 13.96 3.67 12.85
N ILE A 73 13.83 2.46 12.30
CA ILE A 73 14.90 1.45 12.34
C ILE A 73 16.17 1.98 11.66
N TYR A 74 16.04 2.58 10.48
CA TYR A 74 17.15 3.19 9.76
C TYR A 74 17.82 4.28 10.59
N ARG A 75 17.02 5.16 11.21
CA ARG A 75 17.52 6.24 12.07
C ARG A 75 18.25 5.71 13.31
N LEU A 76 17.76 4.63 13.92
CA LEU A 76 18.43 4.01 15.08
C LEU A 76 19.79 3.41 14.72
N ILE A 77 19.91 2.80 13.54
CA ILE A 77 21.15 2.13 13.10
C ILE A 77 22.15 3.13 12.49
N LYS A 78 21.67 4.06 11.64
CA LYS A 78 22.51 4.97 10.85
C LYS A 78 22.55 6.40 11.37
N GLY A 79 21.76 6.76 12.37
CA GLY A 79 21.76 8.07 13.02
C GLY A 79 21.17 9.23 12.21
N GLY A 80 20.75 9.00 10.96
CA GLY A 80 20.19 10.02 10.06
C GLY A 80 18.78 9.69 9.56
N ASP A 81 18.15 10.65 8.89
CA ASP A 81 16.84 10.45 8.27
C ASP A 81 16.91 9.50 7.08
N MET A 82 15.86 8.70 6.90
CA MET A 82 15.78 7.75 5.81
C MET A 82 15.64 8.49 4.47
N PRO A 83 16.52 8.22 3.48
CA PRO A 83 16.39 8.81 2.15
C PRO A 83 15.08 8.35 1.50
N HIS A 84 14.46 9.24 0.71
CA HIS A 84 13.22 8.97 -0.02
C HIS A 84 12.01 8.55 0.84
N PHE A 85 11.99 8.89 2.15
CA PHE A 85 10.87 8.60 3.05
C PHE A 85 9.51 8.94 2.40
N ILE A 86 9.35 10.20 1.98
CA ILE A 86 8.09 10.68 1.39
C ILE A 86 7.72 9.94 0.10
N ALA A 87 8.70 9.63 -0.75
CA ALA A 87 8.44 8.92 -2.00
C ALA A 87 7.94 7.50 -1.75
N ILE A 88 8.54 6.80 -0.78
CA ILE A 88 8.09 5.46 -0.38
C ILE A 88 6.69 5.55 0.24
N THR A 89 6.41 6.56 1.07
CA THR A 89 5.07 6.77 1.65
C THR A 89 4.02 6.94 0.55
N TRP A 90 4.31 7.74 -0.48
CA TRP A 90 3.42 7.92 -1.64
C TRP A 90 3.23 6.64 -2.47
N VAL A 91 4.29 5.85 -2.67
CA VAL A 91 4.18 4.56 -3.35
C VAL A 91 3.27 3.61 -2.58
N ILE A 92 3.45 3.49 -1.27
CA ILE A 92 2.60 2.65 -0.42
C ILE A 92 1.16 3.18 -0.41
N TRP A 93 0.97 4.50 -0.29
CA TRP A 93 -0.34 5.12 -0.38
C TRP A 93 -1.05 4.76 -1.70
N THR A 94 -0.34 4.85 -2.83
CA THR A 94 -0.88 4.53 -4.15
C THR A 94 -1.30 3.06 -4.23
N ILE A 95 -0.49 2.14 -3.70
CA ILE A 95 -0.82 0.71 -3.66
C ILE A 95 -2.09 0.48 -2.83
N ILE A 96 -2.23 1.13 -1.67
CA ILE A 96 -3.42 1.01 -0.81
C ILE A 96 -4.66 1.54 -1.54
N VAL A 97 -4.60 2.74 -2.12
CA VAL A 97 -5.72 3.36 -2.85
C VAL A 97 -6.16 2.50 -4.02
N LEU A 98 -5.20 2.05 -4.84
CA LEU A 98 -5.52 1.19 -5.98
C LEU A 98 -6.11 -0.13 -5.50
N SER A 99 -5.67 -0.68 -4.38
CA SER A 99 -6.21 -1.93 -3.85
C SER A 99 -7.65 -1.78 -3.35
N ASP A 100 -7.97 -0.72 -2.59
CA ASP A 100 -9.34 -0.43 -2.14
C ASP A 100 -10.30 -0.18 -3.31
N ILE A 101 -9.80 0.42 -4.41
CA ILE A 101 -10.61 0.64 -5.63
C ILE A 101 -10.78 -0.64 -6.44
N LEU A 102 -9.71 -1.44 -6.63
CA LEU A 102 -9.72 -2.62 -7.51
C LEU A 102 -10.46 -3.83 -6.93
N VAL A 103 -10.54 -3.94 -5.61
CA VAL A 103 -11.26 -5.04 -4.93
C VAL A 103 -12.78 -4.78 -4.89
N ARG A 104 -13.19 -3.53 -5.09
CA ARG A 104 -14.58 -3.08 -5.05
C ARG A 104 -15.31 -3.29 -6.36
#